data_AF-A0A6S7CDF1-F1
#
_entry.id   AF-A0A6S7CDF1-F1
#
_cell.length_a   1.000
_cell.length_b   1.000
_cell.length_c   1.000
_cell.angle_alpha   90.00
_cell.angle_beta   90.00
_cell.angle_gamma   90.00
#
_symmetry.space_group_name_H-M   'P 1'
#
loop_
_entity.id
_entity.type
_entity.pdbx_description
1 polymer ?
#
loop_
_entity_poly.entity_id
_entity_poly.type
_entity_poly.pdbx_seq_one_letter_code
_entity_poly.pdbx_strand_id
1 'polypeptide(L)'
;MAREAADLVLMNDDFDSIVTAVRHGRRVFANLRKAIVSGVAVHVPIVGLSLVPVLLGWPMLLMPVQILFLQLIIDPACAIVFEAEPLERMP
;
A
#
# COMPACT_ATOMS: atom_id res chain seq x y z
N MET A 1 11.84 -33.25 7.49
CA MET A 1 13.12 -32.51 7.48
C MET A 1 13.16 -31.47 6.35
N ALA A 2 13.57 -31.80 5.11
CA ALA A 2 13.76 -30.78 4.06
C ALA A 2 12.49 -29.97 3.71
N ARG A 3 11.34 -30.65 3.61
CA ARG A 3 10.04 -30.00 3.33
C ARG A 3 9.53 -29.11 4.47
N GLU A 4 9.85 -29.47 5.71
CA GLU A 4 9.41 -28.74 6.91
C GLU A 4 10.31 -27.55 7.24
N ALA A 5 11.52 -27.53 6.69
CA ALA A 5 12.49 -26.44 6.84
C ALA A 5 12.42 -25.40 5.70
N ALA A 6 11.57 -25.61 4.69
CA ALA A 6 11.48 -24.74 3.52
C ALA A 6 10.33 -23.73 3.65
N ASP A 7 10.60 -22.46 3.34
CA ASP A 7 9.58 -21.38 3.29
C ASP A 7 8.63 -21.51 2.08
N LEU A 8 9.05 -22.24 1.05
CA LEU A 8 8.28 -22.52 -0.15
C LEU A 8 8.44 -24.00 -0.53
N VAL A 9 7.32 -24.69 -0.70
CA VAL A 9 7.30 -26.11 -1.10
C VAL A 9 6.54 -26.27 -2.41
N LEU A 10 7.18 -26.91 -3.37
CA LEU A 10 6.58 -27.30 -4.64
C LEU A 10 5.69 -28.51 -4.41
N MET A 11 4.38 -28.37 -4.59
CA MET A 11 3.43 -29.49 -4.38
C MET A 11 3.52 -30.55 -5.47
N ASN A 12 3.91 -30.17 -6.69
CA ASN A 12 3.93 -31.04 -7.86
C ASN A 12 5.35 -31.24 -8.44
N ASP A 13 6.40 -30.86 -7.70
CA ASP A 13 7.82 -30.92 -8.12
C ASP A 13 8.13 -30.29 -9.49
N ASP A 14 7.28 -29.38 -9.96
CA ASP A 14 7.42 -28.68 -11.23
C ASP A 14 8.22 -27.38 -11.07
N PHE A 15 9.45 -27.37 -11.57
CA PHE A 15 10.33 -26.20 -11.53
C PHE A 15 9.80 -25.01 -12.35
N ASP A 16 8.89 -25.20 -13.31
CA ASP A 16 8.27 -24.09 -14.05
C ASP A 16 7.39 -23.23 -13.12
N SER A 17 6.82 -23.82 -12.07
CA SER A 17 6.07 -23.09 -11.06
C SER A 17 6.94 -22.09 -10.27
N ILE A 18 8.27 -22.29 -10.18
CA ILE A 18 9.19 -21.30 -9.60
C ILE A 18 9.26 -20.06 -10.50
N VAL A 19 9.37 -20.24 -11.80
CA VAL A 19 9.41 -19.13 -12.77
C VAL A 19 8.12 -18.32 -12.70
N THR A 20 6.99 -19.02 -12.58
CA THR A 20 5.67 -18.40 -12.39
C THR A 20 5.60 -17.66 -11.05
N ALA A 21 6.07 -18.26 -9.94
CA ALA A 21 6.11 -17.64 -8.63
C ALA A 21 6.97 -16.36 -8.61
N VAL A 22 8.16 -16.37 -9.23
CA VAL A 22 9.02 -15.18 -9.36
C VAL A 22 8.33 -14.08 -10.15
N ARG A 23 7.60 -14.43 -11.23
CA ARG A 23 6.82 -13.47 -12.02
C ARG A 23 5.70 -12.82 -11.19
N HIS A 24 4.98 -13.62 -10.39
CA HIS A 24 3.97 -13.10 -9.48
C HIS A 24 4.59 -12.21 -8.39
N GLY A 25 5.72 -12.62 -7.79
CA GLY A 25 6.41 -11.84 -6.78
C GLY A 25 6.88 -10.47 -7.28
N ARG A 26 7.48 -10.41 -8.49
CA ARG A 26 7.86 -9.14 -9.13
C ARG A 26 6.66 -8.21 -9.35
N ARG A 27 5.51 -8.77 -9.73
CA ARG A 27 4.29 -8.01 -9.93
C ARG A 27 3.73 -7.47 -8.61
N VAL A 28 3.65 -8.30 -7.58
CA VAL A 28 3.22 -7.88 -6.23
C VAL A 28 4.11 -6.76 -5.71
N PHE A 29 5.44 -6.86 -5.88
CA PHE A 29 6.37 -5.81 -5.48
C PHE A 29 6.14 -4.48 -6.21
N ALA A 30 5.89 -4.53 -7.53
CA ALA A 30 5.61 -3.33 -8.32
C ALA A 30 4.32 -2.64 -7.86
N ASN A 31 3.25 -3.40 -7.59
CA ASN A 31 2.00 -2.88 -7.08
C ASN A 31 2.16 -2.30 -5.66
N LEU A 32 2.87 -2.99 -4.77
CA LEU A 32 3.15 -2.50 -3.42
C LEU A 32 3.86 -1.14 -3.45
N ARG A 33 4.83 -0.97 -4.35
CA ARG A 33 5.51 0.33 -4.53
C ARG A 33 4.52 1.44 -4.94
N LYS A 34 3.57 1.15 -5.84
CA LYS A 34 2.54 2.11 -6.25
C LYS A 34 1.59 2.44 -5.10
N ALA A 35 1.13 1.41 -4.38
CA ALA A 35 0.25 1.58 -3.22
C ALA A 35 0.88 2.46 -2.15
N ILE A 36 2.17 2.27 -1.83
CA ILE A 36 2.90 3.13 -0.89
C ILE A 36 2.94 4.58 -1.38
N VAL A 37 3.28 4.81 -2.65
CA VAL A 37 3.33 6.17 -3.23
C VAL A 37 1.95 6.84 -3.19
N SER A 38 0.90 6.12 -3.57
CA SER A 38 -0.47 6.62 -3.54
C SER A 38 -0.94 6.91 -2.11
N GLY A 39 -0.65 6.02 -1.16
CA GLY A 39 -0.99 6.20 0.25
C GLY A 39 -0.32 7.45 0.84
N VAL A 40 0.98 7.64 0.57
CA VAL A 40 1.70 8.85 0.99
C VAL A 40 1.11 10.10 0.32
N ALA A 41 0.82 10.04 -0.98
CA ALA A 41 0.28 11.18 -1.72
C ALA A 41 -1.04 11.71 -1.15
N VAL A 42 -1.92 10.83 -0.65
CA VAL A 42 -3.19 11.21 -0.01
C VAL A 42 -2.96 11.90 1.34
N HIS A 43 -1.93 11.49 2.10
CA HIS A 43 -1.64 12.04 3.42
C HIS A 43 -0.85 13.36 3.39
N VAL A 44 -0.09 13.62 2.31
CA VAL A 44 0.70 14.86 2.17
C VAL A 44 -0.14 16.13 2.36
N PRO A 45 -1.31 16.31 1.71
CA PRO A 45 -2.18 17.47 1.93
C PRO A 45 -2.68 17.61 3.37
N ILE A 46 -3.01 16.50 4.04
CA ILE A 46 -3.52 16.50 5.43
C ILE A 46 -2.43 16.99 6.38
N VAL A 47 -1.21 16.49 6.21
CA VAL A 47 -0.04 16.94 6.98
C VAL A 47 0.26 18.41 6.67
N GLY A 48 0.21 18.81 5.40
CA GLY A 48 0.41 20.21 5.00
C GLY A 48 -0.61 21.17 5.63
N LEU A 49 -1.90 20.85 5.53
CA LEU A 49 -2.98 21.68 6.06
C LEU A 49 -3.04 21.71 7.59
N SER A 50 -2.48 20.71 8.27
CA SER A 50 -2.37 20.71 9.74
C SER A 50 -1.09 21.38 10.23
N LEU A 51 0.04 21.23 9.54
CA LEU A 51 1.35 21.71 9.98
C LEU A 51 1.64 23.15 9.55
N VAL A 52 1.30 23.54 8.31
CA VAL A 52 1.60 24.88 7.76
C VAL A 52 0.97 26.01 8.60
N PRO A 53 -0.31 25.95 9.02
CA PRO A 53 -0.90 27.01 9.83
C PRO A 53 -0.21 27.19 11.17
N VAL A 54 0.23 26.08 11.79
CA VAL A 54 0.94 26.10 13.07
C VAL A 54 2.30 26.79 12.92
N LEU A 55 3.03 26.52 11.84
CA LEU A 55 4.33 27.14 11.59
C LEU A 55 4.23 28.64 11.26
N LEU A 56 3.13 29.07 10.63
CA LEU A 56 2.90 30.47 10.24
C LEU A 56 2.10 31.28 11.27
N GLY A 57 1.65 30.66 12.36
CA GLY A 57 0.80 31.30 13.37
C GLY A 57 -0.63 31.62 12.89
N TRP A 58 -1.08 30.95 11.84
CA TRP A 58 -2.45 31.09 11.31
C TRP A 58 -3.46 30.31 12.15
N PRO A 59 -4.76 30.66 12.08
CA PRO A 59 -5.79 29.82 12.64
C PRO A 59 -5.73 28.42 12.04
N MET A 60 -5.99 27.39 12.86
CA MET A 60 -6.00 26.00 12.40
C MET A 60 -7.00 25.83 11.24
N LEU A 61 -6.50 25.33 10.11
CA LEU A 61 -7.33 25.01 8.94
C LEU A 61 -8.10 23.69 9.12
N LEU A 62 -7.49 22.72 9.80
CA LEU A 62 -8.10 21.45 10.15
C LEU A 62 -8.00 21.22 11.65
N MET A 63 -9.14 21.07 12.31
CA MET A 63 -9.21 20.65 13.69
C MET A 63 -8.89 19.15 13.82
N PRO A 64 -8.38 18.69 14.98
CA PRO A 64 -8.07 17.27 15.20
C PRO A 64 -9.24 16.32 14.89
N VAL A 65 -10.47 16.73 15.22
CA VAL A 65 -11.69 15.95 14.93
C VAL A 65 -11.96 15.80 13.43
N GLN A 66 -11.65 16.83 12.63
CA GLN A 66 -11.82 16.78 11.17
C GLN A 66 -10.78 15.85 10.54
N ILE A 67 -9.54 15.88 11.04
CA ILE A 67 -8.47 14.95 10.61
C ILE A 67 -8.90 13.51 10.88
N LEU A 68 -9.38 13.21 12.10
CA LEU A 68 -9.86 11.88 12.45
C LEU A 68 -11.01 11.41 11.53
N PHE A 69 -11.96 12.30 11.25
CA PHE A 69 -13.08 11.99 10.36
C PHE A 69 -12.62 11.69 8.93
N LEU A 70 -11.67 12.46 8.39
CA LEU A 70 -11.07 12.20 7.08
C LEU A 70 -10.35 10.84 7.08
N GLN A 71 -9.58 10.55 8.12
CA GLN A 71 -8.84 9.30 8.25
C GLN A 71 -9.77 8.07 8.24
N LEU A 72 -10.90 8.17 8.94
CA LEU A 72 -11.91 7.11 8.99
C LEU A 72 -12.49 6.75 7.61
N ILE A 73 -12.49 7.68 6.66
CA ILE A 73 -12.97 7.47 5.29
C ILE A 73 -11.82 7.04 4.37
N ILE A 74 -10.66 7.67 4.51
CA ILE A 74 -9.50 7.46 3.64
C ILE A 74 -8.94 6.05 3.81
N ASP A 75 -8.76 5.56 5.04
CA ASP A 75 -8.10 4.27 5.26
C ASP A 75 -8.90 3.10 4.67
N PRO A 76 -10.22 2.96 4.90
CA PRO A 76 -11.01 1.91 4.25
C PRO A 76 -11.06 2.08 2.73
N ALA A 77 -11.14 3.31 2.22
CA ALA A 77 -11.13 3.55 0.77
C ALA A 77 -9.81 3.11 0.15
N CYS A 78 -8.67 3.44 0.77
CA CYS A 78 -7.36 2.99 0.33
C CYS A 78 -7.22 1.47 0.41
N ALA A 79 -7.71 0.84 1.49
CA ALA A 79 -7.70 -0.63 1.62
C ALA A 79 -8.48 -1.29 0.46
N ILE A 80 -9.69 -0.82 0.17
CA ILE A 80 -10.50 -1.33 -0.94
C ILE A 80 -9.81 -1.11 -2.29
N VAL A 81 -9.26 0.08 -2.53
CA VAL A 81 -8.58 0.41 -3.79
C VAL A 81 -7.33 -0.44 -3.99
N PHE A 82 -6.55 -0.69 -2.93
CA PHE A 82 -5.34 -1.51 -3.02
C PHE A 82 -5.63 -3.01 -3.09
N GLU A 83 -6.70 -3.49 -2.46
CA GLU A 83 -7.19 -4.86 -2.66
C GLU A 83 -7.76 -5.06 -4.07
N ALA A 84 -8.45 -4.05 -4.60
CA ALA A 84 -9.08 -4.08 -5.92
C ALA A 84 -8.11 -3.76 -7.06
N GLU A 85 -6.89 -3.26 -6.78
CA GLU A 85 -5.91 -2.96 -7.83
C GLU A 85 -5.58 -4.25 -8.59
N PRO A 86 -5.99 -4.35 -9.87
CA PRO A 86 -5.76 -5.54 -10.65
C PRO A 86 -4.25 -5.76 -10.77
N LEU A 87 -3.84 -7.02 -10.65
CA LEU A 87 -2.46 -7.45 -10.87
C LEU A 87 -1.98 -6.95 -12.23
N GLU A 88 -1.19 -5.87 -12.22
CA GLU A 88 -0.84 -5.15 -13.43
C GLU A 88 -0.03 -6.07 -14.35
N ARG A 89 -0.58 -6.36 -15.52
CA ARG A 89 0.12 -7.11 -16.56
C ARG A 89 1.22 -6.20 -17.10
N MET A 90 2.47 -6.50 -16.74
CA MET A 90 3.61 -5.99 -17.49
C MET A 90 3.42 -6.32 -18.98
N PRO A 91 3.62 -5.36 -19.89
CA PRO A 91 3.73 -5.64 -21.32
C PRO A 91 4.95 -6.51 -21.62
#